data_AF-A0A7X3GEG2-F1
#
_entry.id   AF-A0A7X3GEG2-F1
#
_cell.length_a   1.000
_cell.length_b   1.000
_cell.length_c   1.000
_cell.angle_alpha   90.00
_cell.angle_beta   90.00
_cell.angle_gamma   90.00
#
_symmetry.space_group_name_H-M   'P 1'
#
loop_
_entity.id
_entity.type
_entity.pdbx_description
1 polymer ?
#
loop_
_entity_poly.entity_id
_entity_poly.type
_entity_poly.pdbx_seq_one_letter_code
_entity_poly.pdbx_strand_id
1 'polypeptide(L)' 'MNGEQLQPTTATALGARIDEVGKMQAYAPFGLNDLFSLTIRPNKKIISEEIFYEKANKWRAKWPELQVVE' A
#
# COMPACT_ATOMS: atom_id res chain seq x y z
N MET A 1 -3.62 -13.54 -10.85
CA MET A 1 -3.01 -12.44 -10.06
C MET A 1 -4.10 -11.48 -9.60
N ASN A 2 -5.02 -11.92 -8.74
CA ASN A 2 -6.16 -11.08 -8.30
C ASN A 2 -6.09 -10.71 -6.81
N GLY A 3 -5.07 -11.18 -6.08
CA GLY A 3 -4.94 -11.01 -4.63
C GLY A 3 -4.42 -9.65 -4.19
N GLU A 4 -3.65 -8.94 -5.03
CA GLU A 4 -2.99 -7.68 -4.64
C GLU A 4 -3.97 -6.49 -4.57
N GLN A 5 -5.14 -6.59 -5.21
CA GLN A 5 -6.25 -5.64 -4.99
C GLN A 5 -6.95 -5.80 -3.64
N LEU A 6 -6.68 -6.88 -2.90
CA LEU A 6 -7.29 -7.17 -1.60
C LEU A 6 -6.54 -6.54 -0.41
N GLN A 7 -5.52 -5.71 -0.68
CA GLN A 7 -4.72 -5.13 0.38
C GLN A 7 -5.46 -3.99 1.10
N PRO A 8 -5.29 -3.84 2.42
CA PRO A 8 -6.06 -2.86 3.21
C PRO A 8 -5.67 -1.40 2.94
N THR A 9 -4.48 -1.15 2.40
CA THR A 9 -4.01 0.18 1.99
C THR A 9 -3.45 0.14 0.57
N THR A 10 -3.56 1.25 -0.16
CA THR A 10 -3.09 1.39 -1.55
C THR A 10 -1.57 1.25 -1.66
N ALA A 11 -0.83 1.84 -0.72
CA ALA A 11 0.63 1.77 -0.68
C ALA A 11 1.17 0.34 -0.43
N THR A 12 0.35 -0.56 0.11
CA THR A 12 0.71 -1.98 0.29
C THR A 12 0.12 -2.88 -0.79
N ALA A 13 -0.72 -2.35 -1.67
CA ALA A 13 -1.32 -3.07 -2.79
C ALA A 13 -0.37 -3.11 -3.99
N LEU A 14 0.84 -3.64 -3.81
CA LEU A 14 1.85 -3.74 -4.86
C LEU A 14 2.64 -5.03 -4.77
N GLY A 15 3.16 -5.46 -5.92
CA GLY A 15 4.06 -6.61 -6.05
C GLY A 15 5.17 -6.31 -7.03
N ALA A 16 6.36 -6.85 -6.80
CA ALA A 16 7.47 -6.78 -7.74
C ALA A 16 8.14 -8.16 -7.86
N ARG A 17 8.50 -8.53 -9.08
CA ARG A 17 9.26 -9.76 -9.35
C ARG A 17 10.29 -9.51 -10.45
N ILE A 18 11.29 -10.37 -10.52
CA ILE A 18 12.19 -10.46 -11.67
C ILE A 18 11.66 -11.55 -12.60
N ASP A 19 11.59 -11.28 -13.90
CA ASP A 19 11.21 -12.27 -14.89
C ASP A 19 12.38 -13.15 -15.36
N GLU A 20 12.10 -14.11 -16.23
CA GLU A 20 13.07 -15.09 -16.71
C GLU A 20 14.26 -14.46 -17.46
N VAL A 21 14.12 -13.23 -17.94
CA VAL A 21 15.18 -12.49 -18.64
C VAL A 21 15.84 -11.42 -17.77
N GLY A 22 15.59 -11.45 -16.45
CA GLY A 22 16.23 -10.56 -15.48
C GLY A 22 15.59 -9.17 -15.41
N LYS A 23 14.44 -8.94 -16.03
CA LYS A 23 13.76 -7.64 -15.98
C LYS A 23 12.82 -7.56 -14.77
N MET A 24 12.81 -6.40 -14.12
CA MET A 24 11.89 -6.11 -13.04
C MET A 24 10.49 -5.85 -13.60
N GLN A 25 9.51 -6.58 -13.10
CA GLN A 25 8.10 -6.39 -13.36
C GLN A 25 7.42 -5.94 -12.06
N ALA A 26 6.74 -4.79 -12.10
CA ALA A 26 5.97 -4.27 -11.00
C ALA A 26 4.46 -4.33 -11.32
N TYR A 27 3.67 -4.71 -10.33
CA TYR A 27 2.22 -4.60 -10.36
C TYR A 27 1.79 -3.61 -9.29
N ALA A 28 1.12 -2.54 -9.72
CA ALA A 28 0.68 -1.44 -8.87
C ALA A 28 -0.71 -0.95 -9.33
N PRO A 29 -1.80 -1.64 -8.95
CA PRO A 29 -3.17 -1.34 -9.40
C PRO A 29 -3.64 0.07 -9.04
N PHE A 30 -3.05 0.69 -8.03
CA PHE A 30 -3.31 2.08 -7.62
C PHE A 30 -2.16 3.04 -7.98
N GLY A 31 -1.20 2.58 -8.79
CA GLY A 31 0.04 3.30 -9.05
C GLY A 31 1.03 3.26 -7.87
N LEU A 32 2.14 3.98 -8.01
CA LEU A 32 3.22 4.02 -7.01
C LEU A 32 3.28 5.33 -6.22
N ASN A 33 2.39 6.28 -6.51
CA ASN A 33 2.44 7.61 -5.92
C ASN A 33 2.35 7.56 -4.39
N ASP A 34 1.37 6.84 -3.84
CA ASP A 34 1.18 6.74 -2.39
C ASP A 34 2.41 6.10 -1.70
N LEU A 35 3.11 5.18 -2.37
CA LEU A 35 4.36 4.62 -1.85
C LEU A 35 5.46 5.69 -1.81
N PHE A 36 5.69 6.40 -2.91
CA PHE A 36 6.78 7.37 -3.02
C PHE A 36 6.54 8.65 -2.23
N SER A 37 5.28 9.04 -2.03
CA SER A 37 4.89 10.17 -1.19
C SER A 37 4.71 9.80 0.29
N LEU A 38 5.05 8.56 0.67
CA LEU A 38 4.91 8.05 2.04
C LEU A 38 3.49 8.26 2.59
N THR A 39 2.49 8.05 1.72
CA THR A 39 1.09 8.28 2.01
C THR A 39 0.36 6.98 2.27
N ILE A 40 -0.30 6.90 3.42
CA ILE A 40 -1.15 5.78 3.81
C ILE A 40 -2.60 6.17 3.57
N ARG A 41 -3.20 5.55 2.55
CA ARG A 41 -4.61 5.76 2.15
C ARG A 41 -5.40 4.45 2.29
N PRO A 42 -6.61 4.47 2.86
CA PRO A 42 -7.41 3.27 3.04
C PRO A 42 -7.92 2.75 1.69
N ASN A 43 -7.91 1.43 1.54
CA ASN A 43 -8.73 0.79 0.51
C ASN A 43 -10.16 0.64 1.04
N LYS A 44 -11.01 1.66 0.82
CA LYS A 44 -12.38 1.75 1.35
C LYS A 44 -13.30 0.59 0.99
N LYS A 45 -12.92 -0.26 0.04
CA LYS A 45 -13.67 -1.47 -0.32
C LYS A 45 -13.51 -2.61 0.69
N ILE A 46 -12.50 -2.55 1.57
CA ILE A 46 -12.00 -3.74 2.29
C ILE A 46 -11.75 -3.50 3.77
N ILE A 47 -11.40 -2.28 4.18
CA ILE A 47 -11.07 -1.96 5.57
C ILE A 47 -12.05 -0.94 6.17
N SER A 48 -12.43 -1.15 7.42
CA SER A 48 -13.14 -0.15 8.22
C SER A 48 -12.19 0.95 8.68
N GLU A 49 -12.73 2.12 8.98
CA GLU A 49 -11.96 3.28 9.44
C GLU A 49 -11.16 2.98 10.72
N GLU A 50 -11.76 2.29 11.69
CA GLU A 50 -11.13 1.90 12.94
C GLU A 50 -9.88 1.02 12.72
N ILE A 51 -10.03 -0.06 11.93
CA ILE A 51 -8.92 -0.99 11.64
C ILE A 51 -7.83 -0.28 10.81
N PHE A 52 -8.22 0.65 9.94
CA PHE A 52 -7.28 1.47 9.18
C PHE A 52 -6.42 2.33 10.11
N TYR A 53 -7.04 3.09 11.00
CA TYR A 53 -6.31 3.98 11.91
C TYR A 53 -5.42 3.20 12.89
N GLU A 54 -5.84 2.03 13.37
CA GLU A 54 -4.99 1.17 14.19
C GLU A 54 -3.69 0.78 13.46
N LYS A 55 -3.80 0.34 12.19
CA LYS A 55 -2.65 0.00 11.35
C LYS A 55 -1.80 1.23 11.04
N ALA A 56 -2.43 2.33 10.67
CA ALA A 56 -1.75 3.57 10.31
C ALA A 56 -0.92 4.11 11.48
N ASN A 57 -1.48 4.11 12.70
CA ASN A 57 -0.77 4.51 13.92
C ASN A 57 0.43 3.62 14.21
N LYS A 58 0.28 2.30 14.07
CA LYS A 58 1.37 1.34 14.24
C LYS A 58 2.51 1.58 13.24
N TRP A 59 2.21 1.94 12.00
CA TRP A 59 3.22 2.25 11.00
C TRP A 59 3.87 3.60 11.26
N ARG A 60 3.09 4.62 11.64
CA ARG A 60 3.62 5.96 11.96
C ARG A 60 4.56 5.97 13.16
N ALA A 61 4.40 5.03 14.10
CA ALA A 61 5.36 4.83 15.19
C ALA A 61 6.76 4.39 14.71
N LYS A 62 6.85 3.74 13.53
CA LYS A 62 8.11 3.29 12.93
C LYS A 62 8.64 4.26 11.88
N TRP A 63 7.73 4.90 11.15
CA TRP A 63 8.01 5.88 10.09
C TRP A 63 7.21 7.16 10.39
N PRO A 64 7.75 8.05 11.23
CA PRO A 64 7.07 9.29 11.63
C PRO A 64 6.69 10.22 10.48
N GLU A 65 7.35 10.10 9.34
CA GLU A 65 7.16 10.87 8.12
C GLU A 65 5.92 10.48 7.31
N LEU A 66 5.27 9.36 7.64
CA LEU A 66 4.07 8.89 6.95
C LEU A 66 2.91 9.88 7.05
N GLN A 67 2.29 10.17 5.90
CA GLN A 67 1.08 10.98 5.77
C GLN A 67 -0.15 10.08 5.74
N VAL A 68 -1.02 10.18 6.74
CA VAL A 68 -2.27 9.41 6.79
C VAL A 68 -3.38 10.26 6.20
N VAL A 69 -4.05 9.76 5.16
CA VAL A 69 -5.11 10.48 4.44
C VAL A 69 -6.36 9.62 4.30
N GLU A 70 -7.53 10.26 4.35
CA GLU A 70 -8.85 9.62 4.18
C GLU A 70 -9.26 9.38 2.73
#